data_AF-A0A0F9LB88-F1
#
_entry.id   AF-A0A0F9LB88-F1
#
_cell.length_a   1.000
_cell.length_b   1.000
_cell.length_c   1.000
_cell.angle_alpha   90.00
_cell.angle_beta   90.00
_cell.angle_gamma   90.00
#
_symmetry.space_group_name_H-M   'P 1'
#
loop_
_entity.id
_entity.type
_entity.pdbx_description
1 polymer ?
#
loop_
_entity_poly.entity_id
_entity_poly.type
_entity_poly.pdbx_seq_one_letter_code
_entity_poly.pdbx_strand_id
1 'polypeptide(L)'
;LKAGDTVQFVPVSIETANALEKAQKQSISNLESEALEIVPVIPESPIYAQTIDETVDLNITYRLAGDHYLLVEFGEQTLDINLRFKVHALMLWMQEQNLSGVLELTPGIRSLQVHYDSLTISLDELMLVLKKAEKEIQHVDDLDVPARIVHIPISWDDEACKLASEKYMQSVRQNAPWCPDNIEFIRRINGLDSVDDVKKIVFDASYLVMGLGDVYLGAPVATPMDPRHRLVTTKYNPARTWTAENSVGIGGSYLCVYGMEGPGGYQFIGRTLQMWNRYQKTKAFTQPWLLRFFDQIQFFEVTHDELMTIRRDFIQGNYELEIEETRFNLKDYNKAIADNQAEIDVFTQTRQQAFSEELERWKRDGLLHFDSGEQAPEVDEALLPLADNTEAIDCPLNANIWKIEVEEGTEVMEGDILMILEAMKMEIQVLAPKAGVITSILKKPGVQVAMGDRLMVLETE
;
A
#
# COMPACT_ATOMS: atom_id res chain seq x y z
N LEU A 1 22.37 -1.08 5.49
CA LEU A 1 22.02 -2.22 6.35
C LEU A 1 21.93 -3.46 5.48
N LYS A 2 22.41 -4.60 5.97
CA LYS A 2 22.25 -5.93 5.38
C LYS A 2 21.48 -6.83 6.35
N ALA A 3 20.93 -7.93 5.85
CA ALA A 3 20.28 -8.92 6.70
C ALA A 3 21.24 -9.40 7.81
N GLY A 4 20.76 -9.44 9.05
CA GLY A 4 21.56 -9.78 10.23
C GLY A 4 22.27 -8.62 10.91
N ASP A 5 22.25 -7.39 10.35
CA ASP A 5 22.79 -6.22 11.06
C ASP A 5 21.93 -5.87 12.30
N THR A 6 22.59 -5.53 13.40
CA THR A 6 21.93 -4.96 14.60
C THR A 6 21.96 -3.44 14.54
N VAL A 7 20.82 -2.79 14.76
CA VAL A 7 20.69 -1.32 14.77
C VAL A 7 20.15 -0.83 16.10
N GLN A 8 20.56 0.37 16.50
CA GLN A 8 20.02 1.09 17.65
C GLN A 8 19.64 2.51 17.21
N PHE A 9 18.38 2.88 17.42
CA PHE A 9 17.93 4.25 17.16
C PHE A 9 18.28 5.16 18.34
N VAL A 10 18.97 6.26 18.05
CA VAL A 10 19.34 7.30 19.03
C VAL A 10 18.41 8.50 18.81
N PRO A 11 17.62 8.90 19.82
CA PRO A 11 16.71 10.03 19.66
C PRO A 11 17.51 11.34 19.68
N VAL A 12 17.18 12.26 18.77
CA VAL A 12 17.86 13.56 18.62
C VAL A 12 16.82 14.68 18.53
N SER A 13 17.20 15.89 18.94
CA SER A 13 16.33 17.05 18.78
C SER A 13 16.33 17.57 17.33
N ILE A 14 15.36 18.40 16.97
CA ILE A 14 15.30 19.04 15.65
C ILE A 14 16.53 19.94 15.45
N GLU A 15 16.96 20.65 16.50
CA GLU A 15 18.15 21.51 16.44
C GLU A 15 19.41 20.69 16.14
N THR A 16 19.54 19.52 16.77
CA THR A 16 20.65 18.60 16.49
C THR A 16 20.57 18.06 15.07
N ALA A 17 19.39 17.64 14.60
CA ALA A 17 19.21 17.16 13.22
C ALA A 17 19.58 18.24 12.19
N ASN A 18 19.09 19.47 12.37
CA ASN A 18 19.41 20.61 11.52
C ASN A 18 20.90 20.96 11.55
N ALA A 19 21.54 20.89 12.73
CA ALA A 19 22.98 21.11 12.85
C ALA A 19 23.78 20.05 12.07
N LEU A 20 23.39 18.77 12.17
CA LEU A 20 24.02 17.67 11.44
C LEU A 20 23.90 17.85 9.92
N GLU A 21 22.71 18.20 9.42
CA GLU A 21 22.50 18.47 7.99
C GLU A 21 23.34 19.66 7.52
N LYS A 22 23.39 20.73 8.32
CA LYS A 22 24.20 21.92 8.01
C LYS A 22 25.69 21.60 7.94
N ALA A 23 26.23 20.87 8.92
CA ALA A 23 27.64 20.45 8.92
C ALA A 23 27.95 19.54 7.72
N GLN A 24 27.02 18.67 7.32
CA GLN A 24 27.19 17.86 6.11
C GLN A 24 27.25 18.72 4.84
N LYS A 25 26.33 19.70 4.69
CA LYS A 25 26.31 20.64 3.56
C LYS A 25 27.60 21.48 3.49
N GLN A 26 28.08 21.95 4.65
CA GLN A 26 29.35 22.65 4.77
C GLN A 26 30.53 21.75 4.42
N SER A 27 30.51 20.50 4.88
CA SER A 27 31.57 19.53 4.57
C SER A 27 31.69 19.27 3.07
N ILE A 28 30.55 19.14 2.38
CA ILE A 28 30.52 18.96 0.92
C ILE A 28 31.03 20.22 0.21
N SER A 29 30.62 21.41 0.67
CA SER A 29 30.96 22.68 0.02
C SER A 29 32.43 23.06 0.22
N ASN A 30 32.98 22.79 1.40
CA ASN A 30 34.37 23.09 1.75
C ASN A 30 35.33 21.94 1.42
N LEU A 31 34.80 20.74 1.12
CA LEU A 31 35.55 19.48 0.97
C LEU A 31 36.40 19.14 2.22
N GLU A 32 35.93 19.56 3.39
CA GLU A 32 36.55 19.35 4.70
C GLU A 32 35.55 18.69 5.64
N SER A 33 35.98 17.72 6.46
CA SER A 33 35.06 17.04 7.37
C SER A 33 34.71 17.93 8.57
N GLU A 34 33.45 18.32 8.70
CA GLU A 34 32.92 18.94 9.92
C GLU A 34 32.27 17.87 10.80
N ALA A 35 32.85 17.60 11.96
CA ALA A 35 32.29 16.67 12.93
C ALA A 35 31.42 17.42 13.96
N LEU A 36 30.21 16.91 14.18
CA LEU A 36 29.33 17.37 15.25
C LEU A 36 29.09 16.25 16.25
N GLU A 37 29.07 16.63 17.52
CA GLU A 37 28.71 15.73 18.60
C GLU A 37 27.20 15.52 18.63
N ILE A 38 26.77 14.26 18.60
CA ILE A 38 25.37 13.88 18.73
C ILE A 38 25.07 13.73 20.22
N VAL A 39 24.27 14.65 20.76
CA VAL A 39 23.76 14.56 22.12
C VAL A 39 22.35 13.95 22.07
N PRO A 40 22.14 12.74 22.61
CA PRO A 40 20.81 12.15 22.62
C PRO A 40 19.83 13.00 23.43
N VAL A 41 18.65 13.25 22.86
CA VAL A 41 17.55 13.95 23.53
C VAL A 41 16.34 13.05 23.45
N ILE A 42 15.79 12.67 24.60
CA ILE A 42 14.57 11.86 24.67
C ILE A 42 13.37 12.82 24.61
N PRO A 43 12.60 12.87 23.52
CA PRO A 43 11.40 13.70 23.46
C PRO A 43 10.32 13.13 24.39
N GLU A 44 9.58 13.99 25.07
CA GLU A 44 8.42 13.57 25.89
C GLU A 44 7.26 13.09 25.01
N SER A 45 7.10 13.70 23.83
CA SER A 45 6.02 13.40 22.90
C SER A 45 6.43 13.77 21.47
N PRO A 46 5.96 13.03 20.45
CA PRO A 46 6.03 13.47 19.05
C PRO A 46 5.01 14.58 18.72
N ILE A 47 4.08 14.89 19.63
CA ILE A 47 3.12 15.98 19.48
C ILE A 47 3.83 17.30 19.79
N TYR A 48 4.01 18.12 18.76
CA TYR A 48 4.60 19.44 18.88
C TYR A 48 3.61 20.45 19.48
N ALA A 49 2.37 20.43 18.99
CA ALA A 49 1.32 21.32 19.43
C ALA A 49 -0.06 20.70 19.23
N GLN A 50 -1.03 21.20 19.98
CA GLN A 50 -2.45 20.94 19.76
C GLN A 50 -3.21 22.26 19.81
N THR A 51 -4.19 22.39 18.93
CA THR A 51 -5.12 23.52 18.86
C THR A 51 -6.54 22.98 18.74
N ILE A 52 -7.52 23.86 18.96
CA ILE A 52 -8.93 23.55 18.80
C ILE A 52 -9.51 24.61 17.89
N ASP A 53 -10.14 24.19 16.80
CA ASP A 53 -11.02 25.05 16.01
C ASP A 53 -12.34 25.19 16.76
N GLU A 54 -12.47 26.29 17.51
CA GLU A 54 -13.62 26.57 18.39
C GLU A 54 -14.95 26.70 17.62
N THR A 55 -14.91 26.93 16.30
CA THR A 55 -16.14 27.14 15.51
C THR A 55 -16.95 25.85 15.32
N VAL A 56 -16.27 24.70 15.42
CA VAL A 56 -16.75 23.36 15.06
C VAL A 56 -16.24 22.30 16.03
N ASP A 57 -15.66 22.71 17.16
CA ASP A 57 -15.12 21.86 18.22
C ASP A 57 -14.19 20.75 17.68
N LEU A 58 -13.24 21.14 16.83
CA LEU A 58 -12.34 20.20 16.17
C LEU A 58 -10.91 20.31 16.70
N ASN A 59 -10.41 19.23 17.29
CA ASN A 59 -9.01 19.11 17.68
C ASN A 59 -8.11 19.03 16.45
N ILE A 60 -7.02 19.80 16.44
CA ILE A 60 -5.96 19.74 15.44
C ILE A 60 -4.66 19.40 16.16
N THR A 61 -3.99 18.35 15.71
CA THR A 61 -2.75 17.87 16.32
C THR A 61 -1.59 18.01 15.34
N TYR A 62 -0.53 18.66 15.78
CA TYR A 62 0.70 18.87 15.02
C TYR A 62 1.76 17.90 15.52
N ARG A 63 2.19 16.97 14.67
CA ARG A 63 3.17 15.94 15.02
C ARG A 63 4.45 16.08 14.21
N LEU A 64 5.58 15.94 14.89
CA LEU A 64 6.88 15.82 14.25
C LEU A 64 6.93 14.53 13.44
N ALA A 65 7.33 14.62 12.17
CA ALA A 65 7.38 13.49 11.24
C ALA A 65 8.76 13.36 10.57
N GLY A 66 9.81 13.66 11.33
CA GLY A 66 11.17 13.85 10.84
C GLY A 66 11.62 15.30 11.03
N ASP A 67 12.85 15.60 10.60
CA ASP A 67 13.47 16.93 10.65
C ASP A 67 12.93 17.90 9.59
N HIS A 68 12.39 17.37 8.49
CA HIS A 68 11.85 18.14 7.35
C HIS A 68 10.33 18.02 7.18
N TYR A 69 9.62 17.39 8.12
CA TYR A 69 8.18 17.15 7.97
C TYR A 69 7.39 17.44 9.24
N LEU A 70 6.26 18.11 9.05
CA LEU A 70 5.23 18.30 10.06
C LEU A 70 3.95 17.64 9.57
N LEU A 71 3.39 16.74 10.37
CA LEU A 71 2.10 16.12 10.10
C LEU A 71 1.00 16.86 10.88
N VAL A 72 0.08 17.48 10.14
CA VAL A 72 -1.11 18.14 10.70
C VAL A 72 -2.27 17.14 10.64
N GLU A 73 -2.82 16.75 11.78
CA GLU A 73 -3.94 15.80 11.87
C GLU A 73 -5.20 16.49 12.38
N PHE A 74 -6.33 16.22 11.73
CA PHE A 74 -7.63 16.78 12.07
C PHE A 74 -8.51 15.73 12.74
N GLY A 75 -9.06 16.06 13.90
CA GLY A 75 -10.09 15.30 14.60
C GLY A 75 -9.67 13.91 15.07
N GLU A 76 -10.68 13.14 15.44
CA GLU A 76 -10.53 11.76 15.90
C GLU A 76 -10.10 10.81 14.77
N GLN A 77 -9.58 9.64 15.14
CA GLN A 77 -9.16 8.60 14.19
C GLN A 77 -10.36 7.87 13.57
N THR A 78 -11.12 8.60 12.76
CA THR A 78 -12.33 8.11 12.09
C THR A 78 -12.30 8.47 10.61
N LEU A 79 -13.03 7.69 9.80
CA LEU A 79 -13.26 8.04 8.42
C LEU A 79 -14.40 9.04 8.33
N ASP A 80 -14.04 10.31 8.16
CA ASP A 80 -14.97 11.41 7.93
C ASP A 80 -14.54 12.24 6.71
N ILE A 81 -15.42 12.32 5.72
CA ILE A 81 -15.19 13.08 4.49
C ILE A 81 -15.09 14.59 4.80
N ASN A 82 -15.78 15.09 5.84
CA ASN A 82 -15.68 16.50 6.24
C ASN A 82 -14.25 16.86 6.65
N LEU A 83 -13.55 15.99 7.37
CA LEU A 83 -12.15 16.20 7.75
C LEU A 83 -11.24 16.28 6.52
N ARG A 84 -11.51 15.48 5.48
CA ARG A 84 -10.75 15.54 4.23
C ARG A 84 -10.94 16.86 3.49
N PHE A 85 -12.13 17.45 3.56
CA PHE A 85 -12.40 18.78 3.01
C PHE A 85 -11.63 19.87 3.76
N LYS A 86 -11.53 19.78 5.09
CA LYS A 86 -10.68 20.68 5.89
C LYS A 86 -9.20 20.58 5.52
N VAL A 87 -8.69 19.35 5.36
CA VAL A 87 -7.33 19.11 4.84
C VAL A 87 -7.13 19.76 3.47
N HIS A 88 -8.12 19.66 2.58
CA HIS A 88 -8.05 20.26 1.26
C HIS A 88 -8.00 21.79 1.32
N ALA A 89 -8.87 22.39 2.14
CA ALA A 89 -8.92 23.83 2.32
C ALA A 89 -7.59 24.36 2.86
N LEU A 90 -6.99 23.68 3.84
CA LEU A 90 -5.66 24.03 4.36
C LEU A 90 -4.59 23.91 3.26
N MET A 91 -4.60 22.82 2.50
CA MET A 91 -3.66 22.61 1.41
C MET A 91 -3.72 23.74 0.36
N LEU A 92 -4.93 24.09 -0.11
CA LEU A 92 -5.11 25.17 -1.08
C LEU A 92 -4.68 26.52 -0.50
N TRP A 93 -5.08 26.85 0.73
CA TRP A 93 -4.69 28.09 1.38
C TRP A 93 -3.17 28.21 1.52
N MET A 94 -2.48 27.13 1.91
CA MET A 94 -1.02 27.12 2.03
C MET A 94 -0.33 27.26 0.67
N GLN A 95 -0.86 26.64 -0.39
CA GLN A 95 -0.36 26.81 -1.76
C GLN A 95 -0.46 28.27 -2.21
N GLU A 96 -1.56 28.96 -1.87
CA GLU A 96 -1.73 30.38 -2.17
C GLU A 96 -0.76 31.29 -1.42
N GLN A 97 -0.35 30.93 -0.19
CA GLN A 97 0.65 31.72 0.55
C GLN A 97 2.04 31.66 -0.07
N ASN A 98 2.35 30.60 -0.84
CA ASN A 98 3.64 30.40 -1.51
C ASN A 98 4.86 30.68 -0.60
N LEU A 99 4.86 30.05 0.57
CA LEU A 99 5.84 30.27 1.64
C LEU A 99 7.23 29.77 1.24
N SER A 100 8.24 30.62 1.37
CA SER A 100 9.64 30.21 1.20
C SER A 100 10.00 29.13 2.22
N GLY A 101 10.58 28.04 1.75
CA GLY A 101 10.96 26.89 2.58
C GLY A 101 9.91 25.79 2.68
N VAL A 102 8.65 26.00 2.26
CA VAL A 102 7.69 24.90 2.09
C VAL A 102 7.90 24.26 0.72
N LEU A 103 8.22 22.96 0.69
CA LEU A 103 8.62 22.23 -0.51
C LEU A 103 7.46 21.46 -1.13
N GLU A 104 6.66 20.78 -0.31
CA GLU A 104 5.56 19.94 -0.77
C GLU A 104 4.45 19.86 0.28
N LEU A 105 3.21 19.70 -0.19
CA LEU A 105 2.03 19.53 0.63
C LEU A 105 1.31 18.26 0.18
N THR A 106 1.32 17.24 1.04
CA THR A 106 0.80 15.90 0.70
C THR A 106 -0.45 15.62 1.54
N PRO A 107 -1.66 15.74 0.96
CA PRO A 107 -2.89 15.47 1.69
C PRO A 107 -3.09 13.96 1.89
N GLY A 108 -3.31 13.57 3.14
CA GLY A 108 -3.86 12.27 3.51
C GLY A 108 -5.38 12.31 3.64
N ILE A 109 -5.96 11.34 4.34
CA ILE A 109 -7.41 11.24 4.55
C ILE A 109 -7.89 12.32 5.52
N ARG A 110 -7.28 12.40 6.71
CA ARG A 110 -7.60 13.38 7.77
C ARG A 110 -6.34 14.12 8.24
N SER A 111 -5.36 14.25 7.36
CA SER A 111 -4.09 14.89 7.68
C SER A 111 -3.48 15.57 6.48
N LEU A 112 -2.64 16.58 6.72
CA LEU A 112 -1.76 17.19 5.72
C LEU A 112 -0.32 16.99 6.18
N GLN A 113 0.50 16.34 5.36
CA GLN A 113 1.94 16.31 5.58
C GLN A 113 2.55 17.52 4.89
N VAL A 114 3.21 18.37 5.68
CA VAL A 114 3.94 19.55 5.21
C VAL A 114 5.42 19.19 5.15
N HIS A 115 5.97 19.11 3.95
CA HIS A 115 7.40 18.97 3.71
C HIS A 115 8.02 20.37 3.62
N TYR A 116 8.98 20.65 4.49
CA TYR A 116 9.65 21.94 4.54
C TYR A 116 11.16 21.79 4.71
N ASP A 117 11.90 22.77 4.22
CA ASP A 117 13.32 22.93 4.49
C ASP A 117 13.50 23.63 5.84
N SER A 118 13.88 22.86 6.85
CA SER A 118 14.08 23.31 8.22
C SER A 118 15.26 24.28 8.38
N LEU A 119 16.15 24.38 7.39
CA LEU A 119 17.20 25.39 7.35
C LEU A 119 16.74 26.72 6.75
N THR A 120 15.61 26.72 6.05
CA THR A 120 15.03 27.92 5.41
C THR A 120 13.88 28.52 6.22
N ILE A 121 13.00 27.69 6.79
CA ILE A 121 11.89 28.11 7.66
C ILE A 121 11.93 27.30 8.95
N SER A 122 11.89 28.00 10.09
CA SER A 122 11.84 27.32 11.38
C SER A 122 10.47 26.69 11.63
N LEU A 123 10.43 25.65 12.47
CA LEU A 123 9.17 25.02 12.86
C LEU A 123 8.21 26.02 13.55
N ASP A 124 8.74 26.94 14.36
CA ASP A 124 7.94 27.98 15.02
C ASP A 124 7.30 28.95 14.02
N GLU A 125 8.05 29.38 13.00
CA GLU A 125 7.52 30.23 11.93
C GLU A 125 6.44 29.50 11.13
N LEU A 126 6.68 28.24 10.77
CA LEU A 126 5.69 27.40 10.08
C LEU A 126 4.40 27.27 10.93
N MET A 127 4.54 27.06 12.23
CA MET A 127 3.40 26.96 13.16
C MET A 127 2.61 28.26 13.28
N LEU A 128 3.24 29.43 13.22
CA LEU A 128 2.53 30.70 13.19
C LEU A 128 1.65 30.81 11.93
N VAL A 129 2.15 30.36 10.79
CA VAL A 129 1.39 30.37 9.54
C VAL A 129 0.23 29.39 9.57
N LEU A 130 0.42 28.19 10.12
CA LEU A 130 -0.65 27.19 10.27
C LEU A 130 -1.77 27.69 11.20
N LYS A 131 -1.42 28.28 12.34
CA LYS A 131 -2.39 28.90 13.27
C LYS A 131 -3.11 30.10 12.65
N LYS A 132 -2.49 30.78 11.69
CA LYS A 132 -3.15 31.83 10.91
C LYS A 132 -4.17 31.22 9.95
N ALA A 133 -3.79 30.15 9.25
CA ALA A 133 -4.67 29.41 8.34
C ALA A 133 -5.95 28.93 9.05
N GLU A 134 -5.81 28.36 10.25
CA GLU A 134 -6.94 27.91 11.08
C GLU A 134 -8.00 29.00 11.30
N LYS A 135 -7.58 30.26 11.45
CA LYS A 135 -8.49 31.39 11.71
C LYS A 135 -9.15 31.92 10.44
N GLU A 136 -8.46 31.84 9.32
CA GLU A 136 -8.89 32.38 8.03
C GLU A 136 -9.74 31.39 7.23
N ILE A 137 -9.49 30.09 7.37
CA ILE A 137 -10.28 29.04 6.73
C ILE A 137 -11.59 28.88 7.49
N GLN A 138 -12.59 29.64 7.07
CA GLN A 138 -13.96 29.57 7.60
C GLN A 138 -14.90 28.97 6.54
N HIS A 139 -16.01 28.38 6.98
CA HIS A 139 -17.09 27.89 6.10
C HIS A 139 -16.71 26.77 5.11
N VAL A 140 -15.96 25.76 5.58
CA VAL A 140 -15.64 24.56 4.79
C VAL A 140 -16.90 23.82 4.33
N ASP A 141 -18.02 23.97 5.06
CA ASP A 141 -19.30 23.31 4.74
C ASP A 141 -19.90 23.71 3.40
N ASP A 142 -19.56 24.91 2.88
CA ASP A 142 -20.01 25.41 1.58
C ASP A 142 -19.00 25.13 0.45
N LEU A 143 -17.93 24.36 0.71
CA LEU A 143 -16.96 24.00 -0.31
C LEU A 143 -17.60 23.16 -1.41
N ASP A 144 -17.34 23.61 -2.63
CA ASP A 144 -17.82 23.01 -3.85
C ASP A 144 -16.62 22.79 -4.78
N VAL A 145 -16.13 21.56 -4.80
CA VAL A 145 -14.89 21.19 -5.49
C VAL A 145 -15.19 20.60 -6.86
N PRO A 146 -14.47 21.01 -7.93
CA PRO A 146 -14.53 20.32 -9.21
C PRO A 146 -14.19 18.84 -9.01
N ALA A 147 -15.01 17.97 -9.59
CA ALA A 147 -14.86 16.52 -9.49
C ALA A 147 -15.19 15.88 -10.83
N ARG A 148 -14.89 14.59 -10.97
CA ARG A 148 -15.25 13.82 -12.17
C ARG A 148 -15.86 12.49 -11.74
N ILE A 149 -16.82 11.99 -12.49
CA ILE A 149 -17.20 10.58 -12.41
C ILE A 149 -16.36 9.85 -13.45
N VAL A 150 -15.53 8.91 -13.00
CA VAL A 150 -14.64 8.13 -13.84
C VAL A 150 -15.16 6.70 -13.85
N HIS A 151 -15.70 6.27 -14.99
CA HIS A 151 -16.23 4.93 -15.17
C HIS A 151 -15.10 3.97 -15.53
N ILE A 152 -14.76 3.09 -14.60
CA ILE A 152 -13.58 2.25 -14.68
C ILE A 152 -13.98 0.78 -14.93
N PRO A 153 -13.46 0.13 -15.99
CA PRO A 153 -13.69 -1.29 -16.22
C PRO A 153 -12.97 -2.12 -15.15
N ILE A 154 -13.63 -3.14 -14.61
CA ILE A 154 -13.01 -4.10 -13.70
C ILE A 154 -13.30 -5.53 -14.15
N SER A 155 -12.24 -6.34 -14.22
CA SER A 155 -12.34 -7.81 -14.27
C SER A 155 -12.52 -8.29 -12.84
N TRP A 156 -13.73 -8.74 -12.51
CA TRP A 156 -14.09 -9.23 -11.17
C TRP A 156 -13.38 -10.57 -10.90
N ASP A 157 -12.76 -10.71 -9.72
CA ASP A 157 -12.05 -11.93 -9.33
C ASP A 157 -10.99 -12.38 -10.39
N ASP A 158 -10.22 -11.40 -10.88
CA ASP A 158 -9.27 -11.55 -11.98
C ASP A 158 -8.17 -12.59 -11.73
N GLU A 159 -7.73 -13.26 -12.80
CA GLU A 159 -6.69 -14.29 -12.76
C GLU A 159 -5.37 -13.82 -12.14
N ALA A 160 -4.98 -12.55 -12.35
CA ALA A 160 -3.74 -12.04 -11.77
C ALA A 160 -3.83 -11.86 -10.25
N CYS A 161 -5.03 -11.55 -9.72
CA CYS A 161 -5.27 -11.47 -8.28
C CYS A 161 -5.30 -12.86 -7.64
N LYS A 162 -5.86 -13.86 -8.34
CA LYS A 162 -5.81 -15.27 -7.94
C LYS A 162 -4.37 -15.77 -7.85
N LEU A 163 -3.58 -15.52 -8.88
CA LEU A 163 -2.15 -15.86 -8.88
C LEU A 163 -1.43 -15.24 -7.68
N ALA A 164 -1.65 -13.95 -7.40
CA ALA A 164 -1.03 -13.29 -6.24
C ALA A 164 -1.45 -13.91 -4.90
N SER A 165 -2.69 -14.37 -4.78
CA SER A 165 -3.22 -15.03 -3.59
C SER A 165 -2.65 -16.44 -3.43
N GLU A 166 -2.54 -17.20 -4.53
CA GLU A 166 -1.82 -18.47 -4.56
C GLU A 166 -0.37 -18.30 -4.13
N LYS A 167 0.30 -17.24 -4.61
CA LYS A 167 1.69 -16.96 -4.19
C LYS A 167 1.82 -16.75 -2.70
N TYR A 168 0.96 -15.91 -2.16
CA TYR A 168 0.92 -15.63 -0.75
C TYR A 168 0.69 -16.89 0.10
N MET A 169 -0.23 -17.76 -0.32
CA MET A 169 -0.52 -18.98 0.42
C MET A 169 0.67 -19.96 0.42
N GLN A 170 1.41 -20.05 -0.67
CA GLN A 170 2.54 -20.97 -0.81
C GLN A 170 3.79 -20.51 -0.04
N SER A 171 4.13 -19.22 -0.11
CA SER A 171 5.42 -18.73 0.39
C SER A 171 5.35 -17.91 1.68
N VAL A 172 4.15 -17.47 2.09
CA VAL A 172 4.00 -16.55 3.21
C VAL A 172 3.09 -17.11 4.30
N ARG A 173 1.81 -17.33 4.02
CA ARG A 173 0.84 -17.74 5.05
C ARG A 173 -0.40 -18.42 4.46
N GLN A 174 -0.35 -19.74 4.36
CA GLN A 174 -1.46 -20.55 3.85
C GLN A 174 -2.73 -20.47 4.72
N ASN A 175 -2.56 -20.43 6.05
CA ASN A 175 -3.67 -20.52 7.01
C ASN A 175 -4.31 -19.17 7.37
N ALA A 176 -4.06 -18.12 6.58
CA ALA A 176 -4.61 -16.81 6.87
C ALA A 176 -6.14 -16.80 6.74
N PRO A 177 -6.89 -16.05 7.60
CA PRO A 177 -8.35 -16.05 7.54
C PRO A 177 -8.98 -15.56 6.23
N TRP A 178 -8.23 -14.80 5.44
CA TRP A 178 -8.64 -14.30 4.13
C TRP A 178 -8.25 -15.19 2.95
N CYS A 179 -7.66 -16.35 3.24
CA CYS A 179 -7.32 -17.37 2.24
C CYS A 179 -8.33 -18.52 2.30
N PRO A 180 -8.62 -19.19 1.17
CA PRO A 180 -8.07 -18.94 -0.16
C PRO A 180 -8.76 -17.80 -0.94
N ASP A 181 -9.90 -17.32 -0.46
CA ASP A 181 -10.78 -16.42 -1.21
C ASP A 181 -11.00 -15.10 -0.47
N ASN A 182 -10.48 -14.01 -1.05
CA ASN A 182 -10.61 -12.67 -0.48
C ASN A 182 -12.06 -12.15 -0.53
N ILE A 183 -12.82 -12.49 -1.57
CA ILE A 183 -14.20 -12.01 -1.75
C ILE A 183 -15.12 -12.73 -0.79
N GLU A 184 -14.95 -14.04 -0.60
CA GLU A 184 -15.66 -14.76 0.46
C GLU A 184 -15.31 -14.19 1.83
N PHE A 185 -14.04 -13.87 2.09
CA PHE A 185 -13.65 -13.25 3.34
C PHE A 185 -14.35 -11.90 3.56
N ILE A 186 -14.40 -11.05 2.52
CA ILE A 186 -15.13 -9.79 2.54
C ILE A 186 -16.61 -10.02 2.88
N ARG A 187 -17.27 -11.00 2.25
CA ARG A 187 -18.66 -11.36 2.55
C ARG A 187 -18.81 -11.69 4.03
N ARG A 188 -17.99 -12.61 4.54
CA ARG A 188 -18.10 -13.13 5.91
C ARG A 188 -17.87 -12.05 6.95
N ILE A 189 -16.79 -11.28 6.84
CA ILE A 189 -16.44 -10.26 7.83
C ILE A 189 -17.42 -9.07 7.85
N ASN A 190 -18.19 -8.89 6.77
CA ASN A 190 -19.23 -7.86 6.69
C ASN A 190 -20.65 -8.38 6.97
N GLY A 191 -20.83 -9.68 7.22
CA GLY A 191 -22.14 -10.25 7.55
C GLY A 191 -23.10 -10.28 6.37
N LEU A 192 -22.58 -10.47 5.15
CA LEU A 192 -23.39 -10.54 3.93
C LEU A 192 -23.81 -11.98 3.62
N ASP A 193 -24.97 -12.13 2.99
CA ASP A 193 -25.57 -13.44 2.70
C ASP A 193 -24.83 -14.18 1.58
N SER A 194 -24.35 -13.45 0.56
CA SER A 194 -23.70 -14.03 -0.61
C SER A 194 -22.51 -13.21 -1.12
N VAL A 195 -21.64 -13.84 -1.91
CA VAL A 195 -20.57 -13.13 -2.65
C VAL A 195 -21.15 -12.19 -3.72
N ASP A 196 -22.36 -12.47 -4.21
CA ASP A 196 -23.07 -11.59 -5.14
C ASP A 196 -23.48 -10.28 -4.46
N ASP A 197 -23.78 -10.28 -3.15
CA ASP A 197 -24.05 -9.06 -2.39
C ASP A 197 -22.78 -8.19 -2.26
N VAL A 198 -21.61 -8.82 -2.09
CA VAL A 198 -20.31 -8.11 -2.13
C VAL A 198 -20.14 -7.43 -3.47
N LYS A 199 -20.35 -8.19 -4.56
CA LYS A 199 -20.24 -7.69 -5.93
C LYS A 199 -21.19 -6.52 -6.15
N LYS A 200 -22.47 -6.68 -5.84
CA LYS A 200 -23.49 -5.64 -5.97
C LYS A 200 -23.08 -4.36 -5.23
N ILE A 201 -22.67 -4.46 -3.97
CA ILE A 201 -22.22 -3.30 -3.19
C ILE A 201 -21.03 -2.60 -3.86
N VAL A 202 -20.08 -3.36 -4.41
CA VAL A 202 -18.93 -2.77 -5.10
C VAL A 202 -19.32 -2.02 -6.36
N PHE A 203 -20.20 -2.61 -7.19
CA PHE A 203 -20.61 -2.00 -8.46
C PHE A 203 -21.63 -0.86 -8.29
N ASP A 204 -22.46 -0.89 -7.24
CA ASP A 204 -23.42 0.18 -6.94
C ASP A 204 -22.75 1.39 -6.24
N ALA A 205 -21.48 1.28 -5.85
CA ALA A 205 -20.77 2.32 -5.11
C ALA A 205 -20.16 3.42 -6.00
N SER A 206 -20.24 4.66 -5.51
CA SER A 206 -19.41 5.77 -5.96
C SER A 206 -18.28 5.99 -4.96
N TYR A 207 -17.03 5.76 -5.39
CA TYR A 207 -15.85 5.86 -4.53
C TYR A 207 -15.16 7.20 -4.69
N LEU A 208 -15.20 8.03 -3.64
CA LEU A 208 -14.53 9.31 -3.61
C LEU A 208 -13.02 9.12 -3.40
N VAL A 209 -12.20 9.60 -4.34
CA VAL A 209 -10.73 9.59 -4.25
C VAL A 209 -10.28 10.61 -3.21
N MET A 210 -9.81 10.11 -2.08
CA MET A 210 -9.37 10.92 -0.94
C MET A 210 -7.89 11.31 -1.08
N GLY A 211 -7.07 10.47 -1.70
CA GLY A 211 -5.64 10.71 -1.86
C GLY A 211 -5.08 9.92 -3.03
N LEU A 212 -3.83 10.22 -3.39
CA LEU A 212 -3.11 9.56 -4.47
C LEU A 212 -1.75 9.08 -3.94
N GLY A 213 -1.26 7.99 -4.51
CA GLY A 213 -0.01 7.34 -4.08
C GLY A 213 -0.18 6.30 -2.97
N ASP A 214 -1.33 5.62 -2.86
CA ASP A 214 -1.59 4.52 -1.91
C ASP A 214 -1.72 3.15 -2.63
N VAL A 215 -0.63 2.49 -3.05
CA VAL A 215 0.77 2.92 -2.92
C VAL A 215 1.38 3.17 -4.29
N TYR A 216 2.12 4.29 -4.41
CA TYR A 216 2.89 4.72 -5.59
C TYR A 216 2.06 5.16 -6.81
N LEU A 217 2.72 5.88 -7.73
CA LEU A 217 2.27 6.15 -9.11
C LEU A 217 0.78 6.50 -9.29
N GLY A 218 0.25 7.42 -8.49
CA GLY A 218 -1.14 7.87 -8.62
C GLY A 218 -2.19 6.83 -8.21
N ALA A 219 -1.79 5.73 -7.55
CA ALA A 219 -2.70 4.77 -6.94
C ALA A 219 -3.68 5.51 -6.00
N PRO A 220 -5.01 5.41 -6.20
CA PRO A 220 -5.95 6.12 -5.37
C PRO A 220 -6.07 5.44 -4.01
N VAL A 221 -6.24 6.23 -2.96
CA VAL A 221 -7.02 5.80 -1.78
C VAL A 221 -8.39 6.42 -1.90
N ALA A 222 -9.41 5.58 -2.01
CA ALA A 222 -10.79 6.00 -2.19
C ALA A 222 -11.71 5.37 -1.14
N THR A 223 -12.88 5.94 -0.92
CA THR A 223 -13.91 5.34 -0.06
C THR A 223 -15.30 5.58 -0.64
N PRO A 224 -16.23 4.63 -0.48
CA PRO A 224 -17.61 4.85 -0.85
C PRO A 224 -18.21 6.09 -0.17
N MET A 225 -18.83 6.96 -0.98
CA MET A 225 -19.56 8.11 -0.47
C MET A 225 -20.70 7.66 0.44
N ASP A 226 -21.49 6.70 -0.01
CA ASP A 226 -22.53 6.06 0.81
C ASP A 226 -21.91 5.13 1.87
N PRO A 227 -22.10 5.39 3.18
CA PRO A 227 -21.59 4.52 4.23
C PRO A 227 -22.11 3.07 4.16
N ARG A 228 -23.27 2.84 3.55
CA ARG A 228 -23.84 1.50 3.31
C ARG A 228 -23.04 0.68 2.29
N HIS A 229 -22.14 1.31 1.55
CA HIS A 229 -21.24 0.62 0.63
C HIS A 229 -19.82 0.42 1.19
N ARG A 230 -19.55 0.89 2.41
CA ARG A 230 -18.24 0.75 3.05
C ARG A 230 -18.06 -0.66 3.61
N LEU A 231 -17.66 -1.59 2.76
CA LEU A 231 -17.17 -2.90 3.16
C LEU A 231 -15.87 -2.71 3.96
N VAL A 232 -15.82 -3.29 5.16
CA VAL A 232 -14.66 -3.21 6.06
C VAL A 232 -13.91 -4.53 6.03
N THR A 233 -12.60 -4.46 5.84
CA THR A 233 -11.72 -5.62 5.83
C THR A 233 -10.49 -5.37 6.70
N THR A 234 -9.71 -6.42 6.98
CA THR A 234 -8.35 -6.25 7.46
C THR A 234 -7.38 -6.15 6.28
N LYS A 235 -6.21 -5.55 6.51
CA LYS A 235 -5.07 -5.78 5.63
C LYS A 235 -4.49 -7.18 5.88
N TYR A 236 -3.78 -7.72 4.90
CA TYR A 236 -3.01 -8.95 5.04
C TYR A 236 -1.99 -8.82 6.18
N ASN A 237 -1.78 -9.90 6.92
CA ASN A 237 -0.78 -10.01 7.98
C ASN A 237 -0.03 -11.36 7.90
N PRO A 238 1.26 -11.37 7.49
CA PRO A 238 2.01 -10.25 6.92
C PRO A 238 1.50 -9.89 5.51
N ALA A 239 1.90 -8.73 4.97
CA ALA A 239 1.52 -8.30 3.62
C ALA A 239 2.07 -9.23 2.54
N ARG A 240 1.43 -9.24 1.36
CA ARG A 240 1.96 -9.95 0.19
C ARG A 240 3.26 -9.31 -0.26
N THR A 241 4.16 -10.15 -0.75
CA THR A 241 5.42 -9.78 -1.37
C THR A 241 5.22 -9.28 -2.80
N TRP A 242 4.25 -9.84 -3.52
CA TRP A 242 3.89 -9.48 -4.90
C TRP A 242 2.39 -9.25 -5.07
N THR A 243 2.04 -8.33 -5.97
CA THR A 243 0.69 -7.95 -6.36
C THR A 243 0.79 -7.42 -7.79
N ALA A 244 -0.07 -7.92 -8.67
CA ALA A 244 -0.08 -7.49 -10.07
C ALA A 244 -0.50 -6.02 -10.20
N GLU A 245 0.07 -5.34 -11.18
CA GLU A 245 -0.27 -3.96 -11.50
C GLU A 245 -1.77 -3.80 -11.80
N ASN A 246 -2.35 -2.77 -11.19
CA ASN A 246 -3.76 -2.38 -11.21
C ASN A 246 -4.72 -3.45 -10.70
N SER A 247 -4.24 -4.35 -9.84
CA SER A 247 -5.13 -5.05 -8.94
C SER A 247 -5.90 -4.03 -8.10
N VAL A 248 -7.15 -4.32 -7.81
CA VAL A 248 -8.06 -3.51 -7.00
C VAL A 248 -8.30 -4.25 -5.69
N GLY A 249 -8.22 -3.53 -4.57
CA GLY A 249 -8.48 -4.15 -3.28
C GLY A 249 -9.09 -3.23 -2.24
N ILE A 250 -9.64 -3.85 -1.19
CA ILE A 250 -10.25 -3.20 -0.04
C ILE A 250 -9.41 -3.48 1.20
N GLY A 251 -9.02 -2.44 1.94
CA GLY A 251 -8.24 -2.52 3.16
C GLY A 251 -8.78 -1.55 4.21
N GLY A 252 -9.32 -2.07 5.31
CA GLY A 252 -10.18 -1.24 6.17
C GLY A 252 -11.46 -0.90 5.40
N SER A 253 -11.89 0.36 5.45
CA SER A 253 -13.01 0.89 4.65
C SER A 253 -12.55 1.62 3.37
N TYR A 254 -11.31 1.36 2.93
CA TYR A 254 -10.69 2.05 1.80
C TYR A 254 -10.49 1.11 0.63
N LEU A 255 -10.69 1.64 -0.57
CA LEU A 255 -10.34 1.02 -1.83
C LEU A 255 -9.00 1.57 -2.31
N CYS A 256 -8.17 0.70 -2.87
CA CYS A 256 -6.99 1.10 -3.62
C CYS A 256 -6.90 0.40 -4.98
N VAL A 257 -6.17 1.02 -5.91
CA VAL A 257 -5.75 0.42 -7.17
C VAL A 257 -4.24 0.47 -7.24
N TYR A 258 -3.57 -0.69 -7.25
CA TYR A 258 -2.11 -0.76 -7.23
C TYR A 258 -1.52 -0.16 -8.52
N GLY A 259 -0.80 0.97 -8.41
CA GLY A 259 -0.30 1.70 -9.58
C GLY A 259 0.87 1.02 -10.31
N MET A 260 1.52 0.05 -9.66
CA MET A 260 2.63 -0.76 -10.17
C MET A 260 2.62 -2.13 -9.52
N GLU A 261 3.40 -3.06 -10.09
CA GLU A 261 3.68 -4.33 -9.42
C GLU A 261 4.50 -4.11 -8.15
N GLY A 262 4.19 -4.86 -7.09
CA GLY A 262 4.91 -4.75 -5.82
C GLY A 262 4.19 -5.37 -4.63
N PRO A 263 4.67 -5.16 -3.41
CA PRO A 263 4.01 -5.67 -2.21
C PRO A 263 2.65 -5.00 -1.98
N GLY A 264 1.71 -5.76 -1.41
CA GLY A 264 0.33 -5.30 -1.23
C GLY A 264 -0.35 -5.94 -0.01
N GLY A 265 -1.17 -5.15 0.67
CA GLY A 265 -1.87 -5.58 1.88
C GLY A 265 -3.39 -5.64 1.77
N TYR A 266 -4.01 -5.16 0.69
CA TYR A 266 -5.47 -5.03 0.60
C TYR A 266 -6.09 -6.33 0.10
N GLN A 267 -7.33 -6.62 0.51
CA GLN A 267 -8.09 -7.78 0.06
C GLN A 267 -8.51 -7.60 -1.39
N PHE A 268 -8.19 -8.53 -2.28
CA PHE A 268 -8.50 -8.38 -3.70
C PHE A 268 -9.99 -8.49 -3.98
N ILE A 269 -10.44 -7.72 -4.98
CA ILE A 269 -11.79 -7.84 -5.57
C ILE A 269 -11.74 -8.02 -7.09
N GLY A 270 -10.63 -7.64 -7.74
CA GLY A 270 -10.49 -7.73 -9.19
C GLY A 270 -9.30 -6.94 -9.70
N ARG A 271 -9.24 -6.75 -11.02
CA ARG A 271 -8.18 -5.97 -11.69
C ARG A 271 -8.79 -4.96 -12.66
N THR A 272 -8.10 -3.85 -12.88
CA THR A 272 -8.56 -2.77 -13.76
C THR A 272 -7.47 -2.31 -14.73
N LEU A 273 -7.76 -1.26 -15.50
CA LEU A 273 -6.85 -0.60 -16.44
C LEU A 273 -5.76 0.19 -15.74
N GLN A 274 -4.84 0.77 -16.52
CA GLN A 274 -3.71 1.54 -16.02
C GLN A 274 -4.12 2.83 -15.32
N MET A 275 -3.61 3.04 -14.10
CA MET A 275 -3.74 4.32 -13.35
C MET A 275 -2.63 5.32 -13.66
N TRP A 276 -1.52 4.84 -14.24
CA TRP A 276 -0.33 5.64 -14.53
C TRP A 276 0.15 5.45 -15.97
N ASN A 277 0.46 6.54 -16.65
CA ASN A 277 1.07 6.55 -17.98
C ASN A 277 2.35 7.40 -17.96
N ARG A 278 3.50 6.71 -17.95
CA ARG A 278 4.81 7.36 -17.82
C ARG A 278 5.23 8.16 -19.06
N TYR A 279 4.81 7.72 -20.25
CA TYR A 279 5.44 8.16 -21.50
C TYR A 279 4.52 8.95 -22.41
N GLN A 280 3.23 8.59 -22.46
CA GLN A 280 2.31 9.15 -23.44
C GLN A 280 1.32 10.09 -22.77
N LYS A 281 1.08 11.23 -23.42
CA LYS A 281 -0.09 12.07 -23.14
C LYS A 281 -1.23 11.62 -24.03
N THR A 282 -2.36 11.32 -23.44
CA THR A 282 -3.59 10.92 -24.15
C THR A 282 -4.74 11.82 -23.70
N LYS A 283 -5.96 11.59 -24.21
CA LYS A 283 -7.16 12.30 -23.74
C LYS A 283 -7.40 12.09 -22.24
N ALA A 284 -7.17 10.88 -21.73
CA ALA A 284 -7.31 10.55 -20.31
C ALA A 284 -6.07 10.97 -19.49
N PHE A 285 -4.86 10.86 -20.06
CA PHE A 285 -3.61 11.20 -19.39
C PHE A 285 -3.05 12.56 -19.82
N THR A 286 -3.62 13.64 -19.29
CA THR A 286 -3.02 14.98 -19.40
C THR A 286 -1.80 15.14 -18.49
N GLN A 287 -1.80 14.40 -17.39
CA GLN A 287 -0.69 14.16 -16.47
C GLN A 287 -0.40 12.65 -16.43
N PRO A 288 0.74 12.20 -15.87
CA PRO A 288 1.03 10.78 -15.78
C PRO A 288 0.02 9.99 -14.94
N TRP A 289 -0.64 10.59 -13.96
CA TRP A 289 -1.68 9.96 -13.15
C TRP A 289 -3.08 10.20 -13.74
N LEU A 290 -3.91 9.16 -13.75
CA LEU A 290 -5.28 9.22 -14.29
C LEU A 290 -6.24 10.00 -13.38
N LEU A 291 -6.19 9.68 -12.08
CA LEU A 291 -7.16 10.14 -11.08
C LEU A 291 -6.70 11.40 -10.36
N ARG A 292 -7.65 12.19 -9.88
CA ARG A 292 -7.46 13.45 -9.17
C ARG A 292 -8.16 13.36 -7.81
N PHE A 293 -7.82 14.27 -6.90
CA PHE A 293 -8.56 14.39 -5.65
C PHE A 293 -10.03 14.67 -5.94
N PHE A 294 -10.91 13.98 -5.22
CA PHE A 294 -12.37 14.05 -5.32
C PHE A 294 -12.98 13.54 -6.62
N ASP A 295 -12.20 12.89 -7.49
CA ASP A 295 -12.81 12.03 -8.50
C ASP A 295 -13.67 10.96 -7.81
N GLN A 296 -14.75 10.57 -8.47
CA GLN A 296 -15.64 9.51 -8.10
C GLN A 296 -15.41 8.34 -9.04
N ILE A 297 -14.87 7.25 -8.52
CA ILE A 297 -14.72 6.01 -9.29
C ILE A 297 -16.06 5.27 -9.24
N GLN A 298 -16.56 4.88 -10.41
CA GLN A 298 -17.67 3.94 -10.55
C GLN A 298 -17.19 2.78 -11.42
N PHE A 299 -17.42 1.55 -10.98
CA PHE A 299 -16.97 0.39 -11.73
C PHE A 299 -18.05 -0.15 -12.66
N PHE A 300 -17.64 -0.69 -13.79
CA PHE A 300 -18.48 -1.55 -14.61
C PHE A 300 -17.71 -2.83 -14.98
N GLU A 301 -18.44 -3.93 -15.09
CA GLU A 301 -17.82 -5.25 -15.24
C GLU A 301 -17.38 -5.49 -16.68
N VAL A 302 -16.19 -6.06 -16.82
CA VAL A 302 -15.68 -6.62 -18.08
C VAL A 302 -15.08 -8.00 -17.80
N THR A 303 -14.96 -8.83 -18.83
CA THR A 303 -14.22 -10.09 -18.73
C THR A 303 -12.71 -9.86 -18.65
N HIS A 304 -11.96 -10.88 -18.24
CA HIS A 304 -10.49 -10.85 -18.25
C HIS A 304 -9.93 -10.49 -19.63
N ASP A 305 -10.39 -11.16 -20.70
CA ASP A 305 -9.90 -10.95 -22.06
C ASP A 305 -10.22 -9.54 -22.59
N GLU A 306 -11.40 -9.02 -22.28
CA GLU A 306 -11.76 -7.63 -22.58
C GLU A 306 -10.85 -6.67 -21.84
N LEU A 307 -10.61 -6.90 -20.53
CA LEU A 307 -9.71 -6.05 -19.76
C LEU A 307 -8.30 -6.06 -20.34
N MET A 308 -7.77 -7.20 -20.76
CA MET A 308 -6.43 -7.29 -21.36
C MET A 308 -6.34 -6.50 -22.66
N THR A 309 -7.41 -6.51 -23.46
CA THR A 309 -7.53 -5.67 -24.66
C THR A 309 -7.55 -4.18 -24.29
N ILE A 310 -8.37 -3.78 -23.32
CA ILE A 310 -8.46 -2.39 -22.83
C ILE A 310 -7.11 -1.91 -22.31
N ARG A 311 -6.42 -2.71 -21.48
CA ARG A 311 -5.10 -2.38 -20.92
C ARG A 311 -4.05 -2.10 -21.99
N ARG A 312 -4.04 -2.89 -23.07
CA ARG A 312 -3.14 -2.69 -24.22
C ARG A 312 -3.42 -1.36 -24.93
N ASP A 313 -4.69 -1.06 -25.17
CA ASP A 313 -5.11 0.05 -26.04
C ASP A 313 -5.17 1.40 -25.29
N PHE A 314 -5.53 1.39 -24.01
CA PHE A 314 -5.74 2.60 -23.20
C PHE A 314 -4.49 3.46 -23.04
N ILE A 315 -3.34 2.84 -22.75
CA ILE A 315 -2.07 3.58 -22.58
C ILE A 315 -1.60 4.26 -23.88
N GLN A 316 -2.09 3.80 -25.03
CA GLN A 316 -1.80 4.36 -26.36
C GLN A 316 -2.84 5.42 -26.79
N GLY A 317 -3.89 5.61 -26.00
CA GLY A 317 -5.03 6.49 -26.35
C GLY A 317 -6.03 5.86 -27.33
N ASN A 318 -5.96 4.54 -27.55
CA ASN A 318 -6.85 3.80 -28.46
C ASN A 318 -8.11 3.24 -27.77
N TYR A 319 -8.31 3.57 -26.49
CA TYR A 319 -9.52 3.27 -25.74
C TYR A 319 -10.04 4.56 -25.10
N GLU A 320 -11.31 4.87 -25.31
CA GLU A 320 -11.94 6.05 -24.73
C GLU A 320 -12.60 5.70 -23.40
N LEU A 321 -12.06 6.25 -22.32
CA LEU A 321 -12.63 6.12 -20.98
C LEU A 321 -13.75 7.15 -20.81
N GLU A 322 -14.91 6.70 -20.33
CA GLU A 322 -16.02 7.59 -20.00
C GLU A 322 -15.70 8.37 -18.72
N ILE A 323 -15.65 9.70 -18.86
CA ILE A 323 -15.37 10.64 -17.78
C ILE A 323 -16.40 11.76 -17.86
N GLU A 324 -17.19 11.92 -16.81
CA GLU A 324 -18.18 12.99 -16.68
C GLU A 324 -17.67 14.07 -15.75
N GLU A 325 -17.67 15.33 -16.20
CA GLU A 325 -17.35 16.46 -15.35
C GLU A 325 -18.51 16.73 -14.39
N THR A 326 -18.23 16.84 -13.11
CA THR A 326 -19.21 17.08 -12.06
C THR A 326 -18.63 17.98 -10.96
N ARG A 327 -19.35 18.12 -9.85
CA ARG A 327 -18.88 18.83 -8.67
C ARG A 327 -19.25 18.06 -7.42
N PHE A 328 -18.39 18.09 -6.42
CA PHE A 328 -18.71 17.54 -5.11
C PHE A 328 -19.02 18.68 -4.15
N ASN A 329 -20.25 18.70 -3.65
CA ASN A 329 -20.72 19.65 -2.68
C ASN A 329 -20.85 18.97 -1.30
N LEU A 330 -20.14 19.49 -0.29
CA LEU A 330 -20.10 18.89 1.03
C LEU A 330 -21.45 18.96 1.77
N LYS A 331 -22.20 20.03 1.57
CA LYS A 331 -23.53 20.23 2.15
C LYS A 331 -24.55 19.23 1.60
N ASP A 332 -24.55 19.00 0.28
CA ASP A 332 -25.42 18.00 -0.35
C ASP A 332 -25.07 16.59 0.12
N TYR A 333 -23.77 16.27 0.25
CA TYR A 333 -23.31 15.02 0.84
C TYR A 333 -23.84 14.84 2.28
N ASN A 334 -23.61 15.84 3.16
CA ASN A 334 -24.05 15.77 4.55
C ASN A 334 -25.58 15.67 4.67
N LYS A 335 -26.32 16.34 3.78
CA LYS A 335 -27.77 16.18 3.69
C LYS A 335 -28.17 14.76 3.31
N ALA A 336 -27.52 14.15 2.31
CA ALA A 336 -27.79 12.77 1.91
C ALA A 336 -27.49 11.78 3.05
N ILE A 337 -26.43 11.99 3.83
CA ILE A 337 -26.13 11.18 5.03
C ILE A 337 -27.25 11.32 6.06
N ALA A 338 -27.65 12.54 6.40
CA ALA A 338 -28.70 12.80 7.39
C ALA A 338 -30.05 12.19 6.95
N ASP A 339 -30.40 12.32 5.68
CA ASP A 339 -31.66 11.79 5.11
C ASP A 339 -31.70 10.24 5.13
N ASN A 340 -30.55 9.56 5.18
CA ASN A 340 -30.43 8.08 5.16
C ASN A 340 -29.86 7.49 6.47
N GLN A 341 -29.75 8.28 7.55
CA GLN A 341 -29.01 7.89 8.76
C GLN A 341 -29.49 6.57 9.37
N ALA A 342 -30.80 6.33 9.42
CA ALA A 342 -31.36 5.10 10.00
C ALA A 342 -30.90 3.83 9.26
N GLU A 343 -30.84 3.87 7.92
CA GLU A 343 -30.38 2.73 7.12
C GLU A 343 -28.86 2.54 7.23
N ILE A 344 -28.11 3.65 7.29
CA ILE A 344 -26.67 3.65 7.55
C ILE A 344 -26.35 2.99 8.89
N ASP A 345 -27.11 3.31 9.94
CA ASP A 345 -26.94 2.77 11.29
C ASP A 345 -27.17 1.26 11.31
N VAL A 346 -28.26 0.78 10.68
CA VAL A 346 -28.57 -0.65 10.57
C VAL A 346 -27.47 -1.41 9.84
N PHE A 347 -27.02 -0.89 8.69
CA PHE A 347 -25.92 -1.50 7.94
C PHE A 347 -24.62 -1.54 8.77
N THR A 348 -24.28 -0.43 9.40
CA THR A 348 -23.06 -0.29 10.22
C THR A 348 -23.08 -1.25 11.40
N GLN A 349 -24.20 -1.38 12.10
CA GLN A 349 -24.36 -2.28 13.23
C GLN A 349 -24.22 -3.75 12.81
N THR A 350 -24.87 -4.14 11.72
CA THR A 350 -24.79 -5.51 11.16
C THR A 350 -23.35 -5.87 10.84
N ARG A 351 -22.65 -4.98 10.13
CA ARG A 351 -21.25 -5.15 9.78
C ARG A 351 -20.33 -5.25 11.01
N GLN A 352 -20.51 -4.37 12.00
CA GLN A 352 -19.69 -4.37 13.22
C GLN A 352 -19.88 -5.64 14.05
N GLN A 353 -21.10 -6.16 14.11
CA GLN A 353 -21.39 -7.43 14.74
C GLN A 353 -20.64 -8.57 14.03
N ALA A 354 -20.78 -8.67 12.70
CA ALA A 354 -20.09 -9.70 11.92
C ALA A 354 -18.56 -9.62 12.04
N PHE A 355 -17.99 -8.41 12.02
CA PHE A 355 -16.56 -8.19 12.24
C PHE A 355 -16.11 -8.69 13.62
N SER A 356 -16.90 -8.41 14.66
CA SER A 356 -16.58 -8.85 16.02
C SER A 356 -16.63 -10.37 16.15
N GLU A 357 -17.66 -11.00 15.56
CA GLU A 357 -17.80 -12.47 15.53
C GLU A 357 -16.66 -13.15 14.77
N GLU A 358 -16.26 -12.58 13.63
CA GLU A 358 -15.10 -13.01 12.83
C GLU A 358 -13.80 -12.95 13.67
N LEU A 359 -13.56 -11.82 14.33
CA LEU A 359 -12.37 -11.62 15.16
C LEU A 359 -12.31 -12.59 16.36
N GLU A 360 -13.45 -12.85 17.01
CA GLU A 360 -13.53 -13.84 18.08
C GLU A 360 -13.28 -15.26 17.58
N ARG A 361 -13.67 -15.58 16.34
CA ARG A 361 -13.30 -16.87 15.72
C ARG A 361 -11.79 -16.97 15.53
N TRP A 362 -11.14 -15.91 15.05
CA TRP A 362 -9.69 -15.93 14.88
C TRP A 362 -8.93 -16.09 16.20
N LYS A 363 -9.42 -15.46 17.27
CA LYS A 363 -8.88 -15.66 18.63
C LYS A 363 -8.98 -17.12 19.07
N ARG A 364 -10.15 -17.73 18.87
CA ARG A 364 -10.39 -19.14 19.21
C ARG A 364 -9.48 -20.10 18.45
N ASP A 365 -9.25 -19.80 17.18
CA ASP A 365 -8.49 -20.65 16.26
C ASP A 365 -6.97 -20.32 16.27
N GLY A 366 -6.53 -19.36 17.09
CA GLY A 366 -5.12 -18.98 17.21
C GLY A 366 -4.55 -18.22 16.01
N LEU A 367 -5.39 -17.60 15.18
CA LEU A 367 -5.00 -16.99 13.90
C LEU A 367 -4.57 -15.52 14.02
N LEU A 368 -4.62 -14.90 15.20
CA LEU A 368 -4.23 -13.50 15.38
C LEU A 368 -2.72 -13.27 15.23
N HIS A 369 -1.92 -14.19 15.74
CA HIS A 369 -0.47 -14.11 15.70
C HIS A 369 0.04 -15.08 14.66
N PHE A 370 0.78 -14.55 13.70
CA PHE A 370 1.56 -15.36 12.77
C PHE A 370 3.03 -15.12 13.10
N ASP A 371 3.67 -16.14 13.62
CA ASP A 371 5.12 -16.18 13.70
C ASP A 371 5.58 -16.94 12.46
N SER A 372 6.39 -16.32 11.60
CA SER A 372 6.85 -16.97 10.37
C SER A 372 7.70 -18.21 10.65
N GLY A 373 8.06 -18.43 11.92
CA GLY A 373 8.84 -19.57 12.37
C GLY A 373 10.22 -19.52 11.73
N GLU A 374 11.24 -19.08 12.47
CA GLU A 374 12.59 -19.53 12.14
C GLU A 374 12.57 -21.06 12.28
N GLN A 375 12.35 -21.76 11.16
CA GLN A 375 12.64 -23.19 11.11
C GLN A 375 14.14 -23.30 11.35
N ALA A 376 14.50 -23.83 12.52
CA ALA A 376 15.86 -24.26 12.77
C ALA A 376 16.28 -25.17 11.61
N PRO A 377 17.49 -25.01 11.06
CA PRO A 377 17.96 -25.86 9.97
C PRO A 377 17.84 -27.32 10.42
N GLU A 378 16.92 -28.06 9.79
CA GLU A 378 16.85 -29.51 9.99
C GLU A 378 18.17 -30.12 9.50
N VAL A 379 18.62 -31.13 10.24
CA VAL A 379 19.95 -31.73 10.14
C VAL A 379 20.27 -32.11 8.69
N ASP A 380 21.48 -31.72 8.31
CA ASP A 380 22.01 -31.64 6.97
C ASP A 380 22.27 -33.01 6.31
N GLU A 381 21.38 -33.47 5.42
CA GLU A 381 21.70 -34.52 4.43
C GLU A 381 22.68 -34.00 3.34
N ALA A 382 22.93 -32.69 3.23
CA ALA A 382 23.87 -32.09 2.29
C ALA A 382 25.35 -32.22 2.70
N LEU A 383 25.65 -32.81 3.86
CA LEU A 383 27.01 -33.24 4.23
C LEU A 383 27.42 -34.57 3.60
N LEU A 384 26.53 -35.26 2.87
CA LEU A 384 26.93 -36.45 2.13
C LEU A 384 27.85 -36.06 0.97
N PRO A 385 29.00 -36.75 0.82
CA PRO A 385 29.90 -36.52 -0.30
C PRO A 385 29.18 -36.83 -1.61
N LEU A 386 29.28 -35.88 -2.54
CA LEU A 386 28.79 -36.02 -3.91
C LEU A 386 29.54 -37.16 -4.61
N ALA A 387 28.87 -37.85 -5.53
CA ALA A 387 29.52 -38.84 -6.38
C ALA A 387 30.46 -38.15 -7.38
N ASP A 388 31.50 -38.86 -7.84
CA ASP A 388 32.36 -38.38 -8.92
C ASP A 388 31.47 -38.06 -10.15
N ASN A 389 31.67 -36.87 -10.76
CA ASN A 389 30.86 -36.27 -11.84
C ASN A 389 29.51 -35.64 -11.45
N THR A 390 29.29 -35.33 -10.17
CA THR A 390 28.12 -34.55 -9.74
C THR A 390 28.50 -33.19 -9.15
N GLU A 391 27.69 -32.17 -9.44
CA GLU A 391 27.84 -30.78 -9.00
C GLU A 391 26.63 -30.39 -8.13
N ALA A 392 26.89 -29.81 -6.96
CA ALA A 392 25.84 -29.26 -6.10
C ALA A 392 25.40 -27.91 -6.64
N ILE A 393 24.08 -27.70 -6.66
CA ILE A 393 23.48 -26.40 -6.92
C ILE A 393 23.03 -25.87 -5.56
N ASP A 394 23.80 -24.91 -5.06
CA ASP A 394 23.59 -24.30 -3.75
C ASP A 394 22.80 -22.99 -3.86
N CYS A 395 22.12 -22.64 -2.77
CA CYS A 395 21.32 -21.43 -2.71
C CYS A 395 22.22 -20.17 -2.68
N PRO A 396 22.05 -19.22 -3.61
CA PRO A 396 22.94 -18.05 -3.67
C PRO A 396 22.68 -17.00 -2.58
N LEU A 397 21.55 -17.09 -1.86
CA LEU A 397 21.14 -16.15 -0.82
C LEU A 397 20.08 -16.74 0.12
N ASN A 398 19.75 -16.02 1.19
CA ASN A 398 18.61 -16.39 2.05
C ASN A 398 17.29 -16.11 1.31
N ALA A 399 16.47 -17.14 1.12
CA ALA A 399 15.25 -17.10 0.31
C ALA A 399 14.19 -18.12 0.75
N ASN A 400 12.97 -18.03 0.20
CA ASN A 400 11.97 -19.10 0.23
C ASN A 400 11.90 -19.77 -1.15
N ILE A 401 11.71 -21.08 -1.23
CA ILE A 401 11.53 -21.77 -2.53
C ILE A 401 10.12 -21.51 -3.06
N TRP A 402 10.01 -20.85 -4.21
CA TRP A 402 8.73 -20.54 -4.86
C TRP A 402 8.22 -21.74 -5.66
N LYS A 403 8.97 -22.13 -6.70
CA LYS A 403 8.57 -23.19 -7.62
C LYS A 403 9.79 -23.98 -8.06
N ILE A 404 9.60 -25.27 -8.31
CA ILE A 404 10.61 -26.13 -8.93
C ILE A 404 10.13 -26.41 -10.35
N GLU A 405 10.97 -26.14 -11.34
CA GLU A 405 10.64 -26.25 -12.77
C GLU A 405 11.07 -27.59 -13.37
N VAL A 406 11.85 -28.39 -12.63
CA VAL A 406 12.41 -29.67 -13.06
C VAL A 406 12.04 -30.80 -12.10
N GLU A 407 12.07 -32.03 -12.60
CA GLU A 407 11.92 -33.26 -11.81
C GLU A 407 13.25 -34.02 -11.75
N GLU A 408 13.41 -34.93 -10.80
CA GLU A 408 14.54 -35.86 -10.79
C GLU A 408 14.54 -36.71 -12.08
N GLY A 409 15.70 -36.83 -12.71
CA GLY A 409 15.89 -37.46 -14.02
C GLY A 409 15.75 -36.50 -15.22
N THR A 410 15.46 -35.21 -14.99
CA THR A 410 15.35 -34.23 -16.08
C THR A 410 16.74 -33.89 -16.64
N GLU A 411 16.91 -34.03 -17.96
CA GLU A 411 18.05 -33.47 -18.70
C GLU A 411 17.88 -31.96 -18.85
N VAL A 412 18.91 -31.20 -18.51
CA VAL A 412 18.93 -29.74 -18.56
C VAL A 412 20.15 -29.25 -19.33
N MET A 413 20.04 -28.10 -19.97
CA MET A 413 21.13 -27.38 -20.63
C MET A 413 21.66 -26.27 -19.72
N GLU A 414 22.90 -25.82 -19.96
CA GLU A 414 23.43 -24.63 -19.30
C GLU A 414 22.49 -23.44 -19.50
N GLY A 415 22.09 -22.81 -18.39
CA GLY A 415 21.17 -21.67 -18.38
C GLY A 415 19.69 -22.03 -18.25
N ASP A 416 19.32 -23.31 -18.26
CA ASP A 416 17.93 -23.71 -18.02
C ASP A 416 17.49 -23.37 -16.59
N ILE A 417 16.22 -22.97 -16.44
CA ILE A 417 15.65 -22.62 -15.13
C ILE A 417 15.33 -23.90 -14.37
N LEU A 418 15.95 -24.09 -13.21
CA LEU A 418 15.77 -25.27 -12.38
C LEU A 418 14.72 -25.06 -11.31
N MET A 419 14.80 -23.92 -10.63
CA MET A 419 13.82 -23.49 -9.64
C MET A 419 13.80 -21.98 -9.52
N ILE A 420 12.74 -21.46 -8.91
CA ILE A 420 12.54 -20.06 -8.63
C ILE A 420 12.53 -19.91 -7.11
N LEU A 421 13.34 -18.99 -6.61
CA LEU A 421 13.40 -18.57 -5.22
C LEU A 421 12.70 -17.22 -5.06
N GLU A 422 12.20 -16.95 -3.86
CA GLU A 422 11.68 -15.66 -3.45
C GLU A 422 12.55 -15.08 -2.34
N ALA A 423 13.22 -13.97 -2.60
CA ALA A 423 14.01 -13.27 -1.60
C ALA A 423 13.91 -11.77 -1.81
N MET A 424 13.89 -11.01 -0.72
CA MET A 424 13.83 -9.54 -0.78
C MET A 424 12.68 -9.02 -1.66
N LYS A 425 11.56 -9.77 -1.73
CA LYS A 425 10.38 -9.49 -2.57
C LYS A 425 10.65 -9.56 -4.08
N MET A 426 11.67 -10.31 -4.49
CA MET A 426 12.02 -10.57 -5.87
C MET A 426 12.06 -12.08 -6.14
N GLU A 427 11.67 -12.46 -7.36
CA GLU A 427 11.89 -13.80 -7.88
C GLU A 427 13.32 -13.92 -8.40
N ILE A 428 14.01 -14.99 -8.00
CA ILE A 428 15.39 -15.27 -8.36
C ILE A 428 15.42 -16.66 -8.98
N GLN A 429 15.74 -16.71 -10.27
CA GLN A 429 15.88 -17.96 -11.00
C GLN A 429 17.21 -18.60 -10.65
N VAL A 430 17.16 -19.86 -10.21
CA VAL A 430 18.34 -20.72 -10.08
C VAL A 430 18.51 -21.44 -11.40
N LEU A 431 19.63 -21.16 -12.08
CA LEU A 431 19.93 -21.66 -13.41
C LEU A 431 20.88 -22.84 -13.34
N ALA A 432 20.77 -23.75 -14.32
CA ALA A 432 21.71 -24.84 -14.49
C ALA A 432 23.11 -24.30 -14.86
N PRO A 433 24.16 -24.63 -14.09
CA PRO A 433 25.51 -24.16 -14.39
C PRO A 433 26.12 -24.84 -15.62
N LYS A 434 25.64 -26.04 -15.99
CA LYS A 434 26.08 -26.84 -17.13
C LYS A 434 24.94 -27.74 -17.62
N ALA A 435 25.15 -28.35 -18.80
CA ALA A 435 24.31 -29.45 -19.25
C ALA A 435 24.53 -30.70 -18.38
N GLY A 436 23.45 -31.45 -18.13
CA GLY A 436 23.49 -32.64 -17.29
C GLY A 436 22.10 -33.14 -16.89
N VAL A 437 22.05 -34.07 -15.95
CA VAL A 437 20.82 -34.67 -15.44
C VAL A 437 20.61 -34.32 -13.97
N ILE A 438 19.42 -33.84 -13.60
CA ILE A 438 19.07 -33.60 -12.19
C ILE A 438 18.92 -34.94 -11.48
N THR A 439 19.78 -35.23 -10.50
CA THR A 439 19.78 -36.52 -9.81
C THR A 439 19.01 -36.50 -8.49
N SER A 440 18.96 -35.35 -7.81
CA SER A 440 18.20 -35.21 -6.57
C SER A 440 17.74 -33.78 -6.34
N ILE A 441 16.54 -33.64 -5.77
CA ILE A 441 15.96 -32.36 -5.35
C ILE A 441 15.73 -32.42 -3.83
N LEU A 442 16.52 -31.65 -3.08
CA LEU A 442 16.66 -31.81 -1.63
C LEU A 442 15.67 -30.96 -0.82
N LYS A 443 15.04 -29.97 -1.46
CA LYS A 443 14.16 -29.02 -0.80
C LYS A 443 12.83 -28.91 -1.56
N LYS A 444 11.75 -28.63 -0.83
CA LYS A 444 10.39 -28.54 -1.38
C LYS A 444 9.94 -27.08 -1.51
N PRO A 445 8.99 -26.77 -2.42
CA PRO A 445 8.34 -25.46 -2.44
C PRO A 445 7.78 -25.06 -1.06
N GLY A 446 7.87 -23.77 -0.73
CA GLY A 446 7.44 -23.19 0.54
C GLY A 446 8.46 -23.26 1.68
N VAL A 447 9.62 -23.90 1.48
CA VAL A 447 10.67 -24.00 2.51
C VAL A 447 11.62 -22.80 2.44
N GLN A 448 12.01 -22.29 3.61
CA GLN A 448 13.07 -21.28 3.73
C GLN A 448 14.45 -21.92 3.61
N VAL A 449 15.33 -21.32 2.82
CA VAL A 449 16.70 -21.76 2.55
C VAL A 449 17.69 -20.63 2.83
N ALA A 450 18.83 -20.98 3.42
CA ALA A 450 19.93 -20.06 3.67
C ALA A 450 20.92 -20.04 2.50
N MET A 451 21.71 -18.97 2.41
CA MET A 451 22.86 -18.93 1.49
C MET A 451 23.79 -20.12 1.76
N GLY A 452 24.08 -20.88 0.70
CA GLY A 452 24.93 -22.08 0.76
C GLY A 452 24.18 -23.37 1.05
N ASP A 453 22.87 -23.35 1.31
CA ASP A 453 22.08 -24.58 1.41
C ASP A 453 22.04 -25.29 0.06
N ARG A 454 22.36 -26.58 0.03
CA ARG A 454 22.24 -27.40 -1.20
C ARG A 454 20.77 -27.56 -1.57
N LEU A 455 20.43 -27.14 -2.78
CA LEU A 455 19.06 -27.20 -3.30
C LEU A 455 18.83 -28.49 -4.08
N MET A 456 19.79 -28.85 -4.95
CA MET A 456 19.70 -30.00 -5.84
C MET A 456 21.09 -30.46 -6.29
N VAL A 457 21.17 -31.64 -6.91
CA VAL A 457 22.40 -32.22 -7.45
C VAL A 457 22.26 -32.47 -8.95
N LEU A 458 23.23 -31.99 -9.71
CA LEU A 458 23.34 -32.15 -11.16
C LEU A 458 24.45 -33.16 -11.47
N GLU A 459 24.16 -34.22 -12.21
CA GLU A 459 25.18 -35.05 -12.84
C GLU A 459 25.61 -34.41 -14.15
N THR A 460 26.87 -33.99 -14.23
CA THR A 460 27.41 -33.29 -15.40
C THR A 460 27.92 -34.29 -16.43
N GLU A 461 27.64 -34.04 -17.71
CA GLU A 461 28.16 -34.86 -18.83
C GLU A 461 29.69 -34.77 -19.03
#